data_AF-C6CR29-F1
#
_entry.id   AF-C6CR29-F1
#
_cell.length_a   1.000
_cell.length_b   1.000
_cell.length_c   1.000
_cell.angle_alpha   90.00
_cell.angle_beta   90.00
_cell.angle_gamma   90.00
#
_symmetry.space_group_name_H-M   'P 1'
#
loop_
_entity.id
_entity.type
_entity.pdbx_description
1 polymer ?
#
loop_
_entity_poly.entity_id
_entity_poly.type
_entity_poly.pdbx_seq_one_letter_code
_entity_poly.pdbx_strand_id
1 'polypeptide(L)'
;MREQNSSVFSDPNGAILKELYELKQLVIQQGQAQKEVLSAEECAELLGVSVCYVYRLTSEKRLPHYKPQGKKIYFKRVELLDWLLSHRISPDAELTEHVTKRVRQASHGRL
;
A
#
# COMPACT_ATOMS: atom_id res chain seq x y z
N MET A 1 29.96 -47.59 -31.68
CA MET A 1 30.23 -46.13 -31.64
C MET A 1 29.05 -45.47 -30.95
N ARG A 2 29.28 -44.73 -29.86
CA ARG A 2 28.22 -44.01 -29.12
C ARG A 2 28.14 -42.60 -29.71
N GLU A 3 27.10 -42.33 -30.49
CA GLU A 3 26.77 -40.96 -30.89
C GLU A 3 26.10 -40.26 -29.71
N GLN A 4 26.72 -39.16 -29.29
CA GLN A 4 26.25 -38.30 -28.22
C GLN A 4 25.01 -37.54 -28.70
N ASN A 5 23.87 -37.75 -28.04
CA ASN A 5 22.70 -36.89 -28.18
C ASN A 5 22.94 -35.57 -27.44
N SER A 6 23.38 -34.56 -28.18
CA SER A 6 23.76 -33.22 -27.72
C SER A 6 22.61 -32.19 -27.81
N SER A 7 21.34 -32.59 -27.87
CA SER A 7 20.23 -31.65 -28.14
C SER A 7 19.32 -31.30 -26.95
N VAL A 8 19.65 -31.71 -25.73
CA VAL A 8 18.77 -31.50 -24.55
C VAL A 8 18.75 -30.04 -24.05
N PHE A 9 19.60 -29.16 -24.59
CA PHE A 9 19.73 -27.77 -24.13
C PHE A 9 18.71 -26.77 -24.68
N SER A 10 17.70 -27.21 -25.41
CA SER A 10 16.61 -26.34 -25.87
C SER A 10 15.29 -27.09 -25.85
N ASP A 11 14.90 -27.63 -24.68
CA ASP A 11 13.54 -28.14 -24.50
C ASP A 11 12.58 -26.94 -24.51
N PRO A 12 11.83 -26.72 -25.61
CA PRO A 12 10.94 -25.56 -25.73
C PRO A 12 9.84 -25.62 -24.66
N ASN A 13 9.50 -26.83 -24.19
CA ASN A 13 8.49 -27.02 -23.16
C ASN A 13 8.97 -26.47 -21.81
N GLY A 14 10.25 -26.63 -21.47
CA GLY A 14 10.83 -26.07 -20.24
C GLY A 14 10.77 -24.55 -20.21
N ALA A 15 11.06 -23.90 -21.34
CA ALA A 15 10.93 -22.45 -21.48
C ALA A 15 9.46 -22.01 -21.35
N ILE A 16 8.54 -22.68 -22.04
CA ILE A 16 7.10 -22.37 -21.98
C ILE A 16 6.56 -22.52 -20.54
N LEU A 17 6.93 -23.58 -19.83
CA LEU A 17 6.49 -23.80 -18.44
C LEU A 17 7.00 -22.71 -17.50
N LYS A 18 8.23 -22.23 -17.70
CA LYS A 18 8.80 -21.11 -16.94
C LYS A 18 8.01 -19.83 -17.20
N GLU A 19 7.78 -19.48 -18.46
CA GLU A 19 7.01 -18.29 -18.85
C GLU A 19 5.57 -18.35 -18.30
N LEU A 20 4.91 -19.52 -18.36
CA LEU A 20 3.57 -19.71 -17.79
C LEU A 20 3.55 -19.52 -16.27
N TYR A 21 4.59 -19.97 -15.57
CA TYR A 21 4.72 -19.75 -14.13
C TYR A 21 4.87 -18.27 -13.80
N GLU A 22 5.74 -17.56 -14.54
CA GLU A 22 5.94 -16.12 -14.37
C GLU A 22 4.65 -15.33 -14.64
N LEU A 23 3.94 -15.64 -15.73
CA LEU A 23 2.63 -15.05 -16.03
C LEU A 23 1.61 -15.28 -14.92
N LYS A 24 1.56 -16.49 -14.35
CA LYS A 24 0.69 -16.78 -13.22
C LYS A 24 1.01 -15.90 -12.00
N GLN A 25 2.29 -15.69 -11.69
CA GLN A 25 2.68 -14.82 -10.57
C GLN A 25 2.26 -13.36 -10.82
N LEU A 26 2.47 -12.86 -12.04
CA LEU A 26 2.09 -11.49 -12.40
C LEU A 26 0.58 -11.25 -12.30
N VAL A 27 -0.24 -12.20 -12.76
CA VAL A 27 -1.71 -12.10 -12.67
C VAL A 27 -2.17 -12.08 -11.21
N ILE A 28 -1.58 -12.90 -10.33
CA ILE A 28 -1.90 -12.90 -8.90
C ILE A 28 -1.54 -11.54 -8.27
N GLN A 29 -0.35 -11.01 -8.57
CA GLN A 29 0.10 -9.71 -8.08
C GLN A 29 -0.82 -8.58 -8.54
N GLN A 30 -1.25 -8.60 -9.81
CA GLN A 30 -2.17 -7.60 -10.35
C GLN A 30 -3.52 -7.62 -9.63
N GLY A 31 -4.06 -8.80 -9.34
CA GLY A 31 -5.31 -8.94 -8.58
C GLY A 31 -5.23 -8.38 -7.16
N GLN A 32 -4.08 -8.54 -6.49
CA GLN A 32 -3.85 -7.97 -5.15
C GLN A 32 -3.81 -6.44 -5.19
N ALA A 33 -3.19 -5.84 -6.22
CA ALA A 33 -3.08 -4.40 -6.36
C ALA A 33 -4.45 -3.69 -6.57
N GLN A 34 -5.41 -4.39 -7.17
CA GLN A 34 -6.75 -3.88 -7.49
C GLN A 34 -7.79 -4.10 -6.39
N LYS A 35 -7.43 -4.83 -5.31
CA LYS A 35 -8.39 -5.17 -4.26
C LYS A 35 -8.87 -3.91 -3.52
N GLU A 36 -10.18 -3.68 -3.52
CA GLU A 36 -10.78 -2.51 -2.87
C GLU A 36 -10.76 -2.59 -1.34
N VAL A 37 -10.84 -3.81 -0.79
CA VAL A 37 -10.93 -4.07 0.65
C VAL A 37 -9.77 -4.94 1.09
N LEU A 38 -8.99 -4.44 2.04
CA LEU A 38 -7.77 -5.08 2.54
C LEU A 38 -8.01 -5.69 3.93
N SER A 39 -7.36 -6.82 4.20
CA SER A 39 -7.20 -7.37 5.56
C SER A 39 -6.12 -6.60 6.33
N ALA A 40 -5.91 -6.97 7.60
CA ALA A 40 -4.83 -6.38 8.41
C ALA A 40 -3.44 -6.71 7.85
N GLU A 41 -3.27 -7.91 7.30
CA GLU A 41 -2.03 -8.37 6.67
C GLU A 41 -1.75 -7.59 5.39
N GLU A 42 -2.74 -7.47 4.50
CA GLU A 42 -2.62 -6.72 3.26
C GLU A 42 -2.39 -5.21 3.51
N CYS A 43 -3.03 -4.67 4.56
CA CYS A 43 -2.79 -3.29 5.00
C CYS A 43 -1.34 -3.10 5.49
N ALA A 44 -0.81 -4.05 6.25
CA ALA A 44 0.57 -4.01 6.73
C ALA A 44 1.57 -4.09 5.58
N GLU A 45 1.33 -4.97 4.61
CA GLU A 45 2.13 -5.08 3.38
C GLU A 45 2.12 -3.78 2.58
N LEU A 46 0.93 -3.19 2.38
CA LEU A 46 0.78 -1.95 1.64
C LEU A 46 1.49 -0.76 2.30
N LEU A 47 1.40 -0.66 3.63
CA LEU A 47 2.05 0.40 4.40
C LEU A 47 3.55 0.15 4.62
N GLY A 48 4.05 -1.06 4.34
CA GLY A 48 5.43 -1.45 4.62
C GLY A 48 5.75 -1.55 6.11
N VAL A 49 4.78 -1.97 6.93
CA VAL A 49 4.92 -2.06 8.39
C VAL A 49 4.52 -3.42 8.94
N SER A 50 4.74 -3.66 10.25
CA SER A 50 4.30 -4.90 10.88
C SER A 50 2.79 -4.93 11.13
N VAL A 51 2.18 -6.12 11.05
CA VAL A 51 0.75 -6.34 11.38
C VAL A 51 0.42 -5.90 12.81
N CYS A 52 1.32 -6.14 13.76
CA CYS A 52 1.17 -5.64 15.14
C CYS A 52 1.05 -4.12 15.20
N TYR A 53 1.80 -3.40 14.34
CA TYR A 53 1.70 -1.95 14.28
C TYR A 53 0.37 -1.48 13.69
N VAL A 54 -0.14 -2.17 12.65
CA VAL A 54 -1.50 -1.92 12.13
C VAL A 54 -2.53 -2.07 13.24
N TYR A 55 -2.48 -3.17 14.01
CA TYR A 55 -3.40 -3.37 15.14
C TYR A 55 -3.27 -2.28 16.20
N ARG A 56 -2.04 -1.86 16.53
CA ARG A 56 -1.81 -0.73 17.45
C ARG A 56 -2.45 0.57 16.94
N LEU A 57 -2.27 0.92 15.66
CA LEU A 57 -2.89 2.11 15.09
C LEU A 57 -4.43 2.03 15.09
N THR A 58 -4.98 0.83 14.88
CA THR A 58 -6.44 0.62 14.92
C THR A 58 -7.00 0.73 16.33
N SER A 59 -6.31 0.19 17.34
CA SER A 59 -6.73 0.31 18.74
C SER A 59 -6.60 1.75 19.27
N GLU A 60 -5.59 2.49 18.80
CA GLU A 60 -5.44 3.94 19.04
C GLU A 60 -6.45 4.80 18.24
N LYS A 61 -7.29 4.18 17.39
CA LYS A 61 -8.24 4.85 16.47
C LYS A 61 -7.58 5.86 15.52
N ARG A 62 -6.30 5.66 15.22
CA ARG A 62 -5.53 6.53 14.32
C ARG A 62 -5.66 6.12 12.86
N LEU A 63 -5.89 4.84 12.60
CA LEU A 63 -6.04 4.29 11.25
C LEU A 63 -7.53 4.02 10.94
N PRO A 64 -8.08 4.52 9.81
CA PRO A 64 -9.47 4.28 9.42
C PRO A 64 -9.69 2.78 9.14
N HIS A 65 -10.68 2.17 9.79
CA HIS A 65 -10.94 0.74 9.68
C HIS A 65 -12.43 0.40 9.89
N TYR A 66 -12.83 -0.75 9.38
CA TYR A 66 -14.19 -1.29 9.43
C TYR A 66 -14.22 -2.61 10.21
N LYS A 67 -15.22 -2.79 11.07
CA LYS A 67 -15.33 -3.96 11.95
C LYS A 67 -16.77 -4.50 12.02
N PRO A 68 -17.32 -5.09 10.95
CA PRO A 68 -18.75 -5.43 10.86
C PRO A 68 -19.20 -6.52 11.85
N GLN A 69 -18.32 -7.46 12.22
CA GLN A 69 -18.65 -8.63 13.05
C GLN A 69 -17.75 -8.77 14.28
N GLY A 70 -17.01 -7.73 14.66
CA GLY A 70 -16.21 -7.75 15.89
C GLY A 70 -14.91 -8.59 15.87
N LYS A 71 -14.79 -9.60 15.00
CA LYS A 71 -13.64 -10.53 14.96
C LYS A 71 -12.50 -10.09 14.04
N LYS A 72 -12.84 -9.61 12.84
CA LYS A 72 -11.86 -9.14 11.83
C LYS A 72 -12.06 -7.66 11.57
N ILE A 73 -10.95 -7.00 11.23
CA ILE A 73 -10.93 -5.62 10.76
C ILE A 73 -10.60 -5.60 9.27
N TYR A 74 -11.17 -4.63 8.57
CA TYR A 74 -11.00 -4.43 7.15
C TYR A 74 -10.70 -2.96 6.85
N PHE A 75 -10.01 -2.71 5.74
CA PHE A 75 -9.61 -1.38 5.32
C PHE A 75 -10.10 -1.13 3.90
N LYS A 76 -10.71 0.03 3.66
CA LYS A 76 -10.99 0.45 2.29
C LYS A 76 -9.71 1.06 1.72
N ARG A 77 -9.25 0.55 0.59
CA ARG A 77 -7.97 0.91 -0.01
C ARG A 77 -7.84 2.41 -0.26
N VAL A 78 -8.89 3.04 -0.78
CA VAL A 78 -8.93 4.49 -1.08
C VAL A 78 -8.75 5.31 0.20
N GLU A 79 -9.53 5.03 1.25
CA GLU A 79 -9.44 5.75 2.52
C GLU A 79 -8.09 5.55 3.22
N LEU A 80 -7.50 4.36 3.09
CA LEU A 80 -6.18 4.08 3.61
C LEU A 80 -5.10 4.93 2.93
N LEU A 81 -5.17 5.07 1.60
CA LEU A 81 -4.26 5.94 0.84
C LEU A 81 -4.45 7.41 1.18
N ASP A 82 -5.69 7.87 1.26
CA ASP A 82 -5.99 9.25 1.63
C ASP A 82 -5.45 9.57 3.03
N TRP A 83 -5.63 8.64 3.97
CA TRP A 83 -5.06 8.75 5.30
C TRP A 83 -3.53 8.81 5.29
N LEU A 84 -2.89 7.97 4.48
CA LEU A 84 -1.42 7.96 4.34
C LEU A 84 -0.89 9.31 3.86
N LEU A 85 -1.60 9.97 2.94
CA LEU A 85 -1.23 11.28 2.39
C LEU A 85 -1.68 12.47 3.27
N SER A 86 -2.59 12.25 4.22
CA SER A 86 -3.16 13.32 5.06
C SER A 86 -2.18 13.94 6.06
N HIS A 87 -1.12 13.23 6.46
CA HIS A 87 -0.13 13.68 7.43
C HIS A 87 1.11 14.28 6.76
N ARG A 88 0.92 15.04 5.67
CA ARG A 88 2.02 15.74 5.00
C ARG A 88 2.67 16.73 5.96
N ILE A 89 3.96 16.55 6.20
CA ILE A 89 4.79 17.56 6.87
C ILE A 89 5.28 18.51 5.78
N SER A 90 4.81 19.76 5.83
CA SER A 90 5.30 20.81 4.94
C SER A 90 6.80 21.04 5.16
N PRO A 91 7.61 21.11 4.09
CA PRO A 91 8.99 21.58 4.20
C PRO A 91 9.03 22.96 4.84
N ASP A 92 10.09 23.26 5.62
CA ASP A 92 10.21 24.49 6.42
C ASP A 92 9.95 25.80 5.63
N ALA A 93 10.16 25.79 4.31
CA ALA A 93 9.85 26.90 3.41
C ALA A 93 8.36 27.26 3.35
N GLU A 94 7.44 26.30 3.43
CA GLU A 94 5.98 26.51 3.34
C GLU A 94 5.36 26.94 4.68
N LEU A 95 6.02 26.70 5.82
CA LEU A 95 5.51 27.03 7.16
C LEU A 95 5.36 28.54 7.36
N THR A 96 6.21 29.34 6.71
CA THR A 96 6.19 30.82 6.81
C THR A 96 4.94 31.45 6.19
N GLU A 97 4.32 30.82 5.20
CA GLU A 97 3.13 31.35 4.52
C GLU A 97 1.85 31.15 5.34
N HIS A 98 1.75 30.05 6.10
CA HIS A 98 0.58 29.77 6.93
C HIS A 98 0.54 30.56 8.25
N VAL A 99 1.69 30.93 8.82
CA VAL A 99 1.75 31.75 10.03
C VAL A 99 1.37 33.21 9.73
N THR A 100 1.81 33.76 8.60
CA THR A 100 1.52 35.16 8.22
C THR A 100 0.04 35.39 7.88
N LYS A 101 -0.66 34.37 7.36
CA LYS A 101 -2.08 34.48 7.02
C LYS A 101 -2.99 34.63 8.26
N ARG A 102 -2.62 34.05 9.41
CA ARG A 102 -3.37 34.23 10.68
C ARG A 102 -3.18 35.60 11.32
N VAL A 103 -1.98 36.18 11.21
CA VAL A 103 -1.69 37.51 11.80
C VAL A 103 -2.44 38.62 11.09
N ARG A 104 -2.67 38.51 9.76
CA ARG A 104 -3.41 39.52 8.98
C ARG A 104 -4.91 39.52 9.22
N GLN A 105 -5.50 38.38 9.60
CA GLN A 105 -6.93 38.27 9.91
C GLN A 105 -7.26 38.73 11.33
N ALA A 106 -6.31 38.59 12.28
CA ALA A 106 -6.49 39.02 13.66
C ALA A 106 -6.43 40.55 13.86
N SER A 107 -5.86 41.31 12.92
CA SER A 107 -5.75 42.78 13.02
C SER A 107 -6.93 43.55 12.42
N HIS A 108 -7.87 42.88 11.72
CA HIS A 108 -9.03 43.51 11.07
C HIS A 108 -10.34 43.46 11.89
N GLY A 109 -10.31 42.93 13.11
CA GLY A 109 -11.51 42.70 13.94
C GLY A 109 -11.56 43.42 15.29
N ARG A 110 -10.80 44.50 15.48
CA ARG A 110 -10.88 45.36 16.67
C ARG A 110 -11.06 46.82 16.28
N LEU A 111 -12.31 47.21 16.04
CA LEU A 111 -12.86 48.55 16.28
C LEU A 111 -14.29 48.39 16.78
#